data_AF-A0A959GCW4-F1
#
_entry.id   AF-A0A959GCW4-F1
#
_cell.length_a   1.000
_cell.length_b   1.000
_cell.length_c   1.000
_cell.angle_alpha   90.00
_cell.angle_beta   90.00
_cell.angle_gamma   90.00
#
_symmetry.space_group_name_H-M   'P 1'
#
loop_
_entity.id
_entity.type
_entity.pdbx_description
1 polymer ?
#
loop_
_entity_poly.entity_id
_entity_poly.type
_entity_poly.pdbx_seq_one_letter_code
_entity_poly.pdbx_strand_id
1 'polypeptide(L)'
;HIWLSEGFATYGANLYIEHTYGREKMVERLKSERQRAIAFFRRKPAPIVDTTVTDWNDLLNPNSYQKAGFVLHMLRRQVGEEAFWKGLRQYYAQFQGRNALTSDFQHVMEQVSGQDLSAFFQQWIFRAGHPQLEAKWAYQKGQLKLSIRQVQKGEPFQFPLGIEAKGPDGQTQGWTVEINSSTLETTLDCPFEATELVLDPDTWLLFSGEVLSAKR
;
A
#
# COMPACT_ATOMS: atom_id res chain seq x y z
N HIS A 1 8.38 12.52 -13.85
CA HIS A 1 9.06 12.01 -12.63
C HIS A 1 8.92 12.93 -11.42
N ILE A 2 8.01 13.91 -11.42
CA ILE A 2 7.84 14.88 -10.31
C ILE A 2 7.51 14.22 -8.96
N TRP A 3 6.87 13.05 -8.99
CA TRP A 3 6.57 12.25 -7.80
C TRP A 3 7.81 11.89 -6.97
N LEU A 4 9.00 11.80 -7.57
CA LEU A 4 10.24 11.55 -6.83
C LEU A 4 10.59 12.71 -5.88
N SER A 5 10.14 13.93 -6.17
CA SER A 5 10.20 15.05 -5.22
C SER A 5 9.02 14.99 -4.26
N GLU A 6 7.81 15.06 -4.80
CA GLU A 6 6.60 15.30 -4.01
C GLU A 6 6.21 14.11 -3.13
N GLY A 7 6.38 12.88 -3.64
CA GLY A 7 6.12 11.65 -2.89
C GLY A 7 7.11 11.46 -1.75
N PHE A 8 8.39 11.75 -1.98
CA PHE A 8 9.42 11.70 -0.94
C PHE A 8 9.21 12.75 0.14
N ALA A 9 8.87 13.99 -0.23
CA ALA A 9 8.52 15.03 0.74
C ALA A 9 7.28 14.63 1.55
N THR A 10 6.24 14.10 0.89
CA THR A 10 5.02 13.63 1.55
C THR A 10 5.30 12.50 2.54
N TYR A 11 6.08 11.49 2.12
CA TYR A 11 6.43 10.36 2.96
C TYR A 11 7.42 10.72 4.08
N GLY A 12 8.37 11.61 3.81
CA GLY A 12 9.26 12.18 4.83
C GLY A 12 8.48 12.87 5.95
N ALA A 13 7.43 13.62 5.60
CA ALA A 13 6.52 14.17 6.59
C ALA A 13 5.77 13.08 7.39
N ASN A 14 5.40 11.95 6.76
CA ASN A 14 4.78 10.83 7.48
C ASN A 14 5.75 10.20 8.49
N LEU A 15 7.00 10.02 8.09
CA LEU A 15 8.07 9.51 8.96
C LEU A 15 8.35 10.46 10.12
N TYR A 16 8.35 11.78 9.88
CA TYR A 16 8.48 12.77 10.94
C TYR A 16 7.32 12.70 11.93
N ILE A 17 6.07 12.56 11.45
CA ILE A 17 4.90 12.40 12.31
C ILE A 17 5.00 11.12 13.15
N GLU A 18 5.40 10.01 12.54
CA GLU A 18 5.62 8.73 13.24
C GLU A 18 6.66 8.88 14.37
N HIS A 19 7.81 9.50 14.07
CA HIS A 19 8.88 9.72 15.02
C HIS A 19 8.50 10.67 16.16
N THR A 20 7.73 11.73 15.86
CA THR A 20 7.46 12.82 16.82
C THR A 20 6.20 12.59 17.65
N TYR A 21 5.16 12.02 17.03
CA TYR A 21 3.83 11.88 17.62
C TYR A 21 3.35 10.43 17.72
N GLY A 22 4.17 9.46 17.28
CA GLY A 22 3.89 8.04 17.38
C GLY A 22 3.16 7.45 16.17
N ARG A 23 3.17 6.11 16.11
CA ARG A 23 2.60 5.31 15.01
C ARG A 23 1.13 5.60 14.77
N GLU A 24 0.34 5.77 15.83
CA GLU A 24 -1.10 6.04 15.73
C GLU A 24 -1.39 7.31 14.91
N LYS A 25 -0.61 8.38 15.13
CA LYS A 25 -0.74 9.63 14.36
C LYS A 25 -0.31 9.49 12.92
N MET A 26 0.70 8.68 12.63
CA MET A 26 1.03 8.35 11.24
C MET A 26 -0.11 7.58 10.58
N VAL A 27 -0.70 6.60 11.26
CA VAL A 27 -1.82 5.80 10.75
C VAL A 27 -3.05 6.68 10.45
N GLU A 28 -3.41 7.61 11.35
CA GLU A 28 -4.46 8.61 11.09
C GLU A 28 -4.18 9.41 9.81
N ARG A 29 -2.94 9.88 9.63
CA ARG A 29 -2.54 10.64 8.43
C ARG A 29 -2.58 9.79 7.17
N LEU A 30 -2.04 8.56 7.21
CA LEU A 30 -2.07 7.63 6.08
C LEU A 30 -3.51 7.29 5.65
N LYS A 31 -4.42 7.08 6.61
CA LYS A 31 -5.85 6.87 6.32
C LYS A 31 -6.44 8.06 5.53
N SER A 32 -6.14 9.29 5.94
CA SER A 32 -6.54 10.52 5.24
C SER A 32 -5.91 10.62 3.84
N GLU A 33 -4.62 10.29 3.70
CA GLU A 33 -3.91 10.31 2.42
C GLU A 33 -4.45 9.29 1.43
N ARG A 34 -4.74 8.07 1.89
CA ARG A 34 -5.41 7.02 1.11
C ARG A 34 -6.76 7.51 0.59
N GLN A 35 -7.58 8.13 1.43
CA GLN A 35 -8.87 8.69 1.01
C GLN A 35 -8.71 9.78 -0.07
N ARG A 36 -7.74 10.69 0.08
CA ARG A 36 -7.45 11.73 -0.93
C ARG A 36 -7.01 11.14 -2.26
N ALA A 37 -6.11 10.14 -2.24
CA ALA A 37 -5.65 9.48 -3.45
C ALA A 37 -6.80 8.75 -4.18
N ILE A 38 -7.66 8.04 -3.44
CA ILE A 38 -8.83 7.34 -3.99
C ILE A 38 -9.85 8.33 -4.56
N ALA A 39 -10.15 9.41 -3.84
CA ALA A 39 -11.06 10.45 -4.30
C ALA A 39 -10.55 11.13 -5.59
N PHE A 40 -9.25 11.40 -5.66
CA PHE A 40 -8.63 11.93 -6.87
C PHE A 40 -8.75 10.96 -8.05
N PHE A 41 -8.45 9.67 -7.84
CA PHE A 41 -8.57 8.65 -8.88
C PHE A 41 -9.98 8.56 -9.45
N ARG A 42 -11.02 8.66 -8.61
CA ARG A 42 -12.44 8.66 -9.07
C ARG A 42 -12.74 9.82 -10.02
N ARG A 43 -12.06 10.96 -9.86
CA ARG A 43 -12.24 12.16 -10.70
C ARG A 43 -11.33 12.15 -11.94
N LYS A 44 -10.06 11.76 -11.78
CA LYS A 44 -9.05 11.76 -12.84
C LYS A 44 -8.22 10.46 -12.74
N PRO A 45 -8.67 9.37 -13.40
CA PRO A 45 -7.93 8.12 -13.46
C PRO A 45 -6.61 8.32 -14.23
N ALA A 46 -5.48 8.31 -13.54
CA ALA A 46 -4.16 8.46 -14.15
C ALA A 46 -3.08 7.67 -13.38
N PRO A 47 -2.02 7.20 -14.05
CA PRO A 47 -0.82 6.69 -13.37
C PRO A 47 -0.03 7.85 -12.71
N ILE A 48 0.89 7.51 -11.80
CA ILE A 48 1.75 8.52 -11.16
C ILE A 48 2.74 9.08 -12.18
N VAL A 49 3.34 8.20 -12.98
CA VAL A 49 4.12 8.61 -14.15
C VAL A 49 3.20 8.59 -15.35
N ASP A 50 2.73 9.77 -15.73
CA ASP A 50 1.88 9.98 -16.89
C ASP A 50 2.66 10.79 -17.94
N THR A 51 3.03 10.14 -19.04
CA THR A 51 3.78 10.77 -20.14
C THR A 51 2.88 11.56 -21.10
N THR A 52 1.56 11.50 -20.92
CA THR A 52 0.59 12.23 -21.76
C THR A 52 0.39 13.67 -21.30
N VAL A 53 0.83 14.00 -20.08
CA VAL A 53 0.71 15.34 -19.49
C VAL A 53 1.88 16.23 -19.92
N THR A 54 1.57 17.36 -20.52
CA THR A 54 2.55 18.34 -21.00
C THR A 54 2.71 19.55 -20.07
N ASP A 55 1.67 19.94 -19.34
CA ASP A 55 1.75 20.96 -18.28
C ASP A 55 2.11 20.30 -16.95
N TRP A 56 3.29 20.64 -16.42
CA TRP A 56 3.75 20.08 -15.15
C TRP A 56 2.89 20.48 -13.96
N ASN A 57 2.17 21.61 -14.02
CA ASN A 57 1.25 22.03 -12.96
C ASN A 57 0.11 21.02 -12.78
N ASP A 58 -0.32 20.36 -13.86
CA ASP A 58 -1.35 19.32 -13.80
C ASP A 58 -0.89 18.08 -13.03
N LEU A 59 0.42 17.91 -12.85
CA LEU A 59 1.00 16.82 -12.05
C LEU A 59 1.09 17.17 -10.56
N LEU A 60 0.86 18.42 -10.14
CA LEU A 60 0.82 18.83 -8.74
C LEU A 60 -0.50 18.44 -8.06
N ASN A 61 -0.70 17.13 -7.88
CA ASN A 61 -2.00 16.58 -7.49
C ASN A 61 -1.85 15.38 -6.54
N PRO A 62 -2.94 14.89 -5.91
CA PRO A 62 -2.87 13.78 -4.97
C PRO A 62 -2.23 12.47 -5.46
N ASN A 63 -2.10 12.27 -6.77
CA ASN A 63 -1.37 11.15 -7.35
C ASN A 63 0.15 11.30 -7.11
N SER A 64 0.71 12.48 -7.40
CA SER A 64 2.15 12.76 -7.23
C SER A 64 2.55 12.97 -5.76
N TYR A 65 1.61 13.34 -4.90
CA TYR A 65 1.84 13.55 -3.46
C TYR A 65 1.42 12.34 -2.63
N GLN A 66 0.11 12.19 -2.38
CA GLN A 66 -0.40 11.20 -1.43
C GLN A 66 -0.26 9.77 -1.93
N LYS A 67 -0.63 9.48 -3.19
CA LYS A 67 -0.46 8.13 -3.74
C LYS A 67 1.03 7.77 -3.77
N ALA A 68 1.88 8.65 -4.30
CA ALA A 68 3.32 8.44 -4.37
C ALA A 68 3.97 8.23 -2.99
N GLY A 69 3.61 9.03 -1.98
CA GLY A 69 4.06 8.83 -0.60
C GLY A 69 3.62 7.49 -0.03
N PHE A 70 2.39 7.05 -0.35
CA PHE A 70 1.90 5.72 0.00
C PHE A 70 2.66 4.60 -0.72
N VAL A 71 3.08 4.81 -1.98
CA VAL A 71 3.92 3.84 -2.71
C VAL A 71 5.28 3.66 -2.03
N LEU A 72 5.90 4.74 -1.54
CA LEU A 72 7.12 4.63 -0.73
C LEU A 72 6.87 3.87 0.59
N HIS A 73 5.72 4.10 1.23
CA HIS A 73 5.31 3.35 2.42
C HIS A 73 5.16 1.84 2.16
N MET A 74 4.50 1.48 1.05
CA MET A 74 4.35 0.10 0.59
C MET A 74 5.70 -0.51 0.20
N LEU A 75 6.57 0.27 -0.45
CA LEU A 75 7.90 -0.18 -0.83
C LEU A 75 8.75 -0.52 0.40
N ARG A 76 8.68 0.30 1.47
CA ARG A 76 9.33 0.01 2.76
C ARG A 76 8.91 -1.35 3.32
N ARG A 77 7.62 -1.69 3.20
CA ARG A 77 7.12 -3.01 3.61
C ARG A 77 7.62 -4.13 2.68
N GLN A 78 7.62 -3.90 1.38
CA GLN A 78 8.00 -4.89 0.36
C GLN A 78 9.47 -5.31 0.50
N VAL A 79 10.38 -4.35 0.59
CA VAL A 79 11.83 -4.61 0.61
C VAL A 79 12.38 -4.83 2.02
N GLY A 80 11.61 -4.50 3.04
CA GLY A 80 12.05 -4.49 4.43
C GLY A 80 12.78 -3.20 4.81
N GLU A 81 12.83 -2.93 6.11
CA GLU A 81 13.30 -1.65 6.65
C GLU A 81 14.77 -1.38 6.35
N GLU A 82 15.65 -2.37 6.56
CA GLU A 82 17.08 -2.22 6.34
C GLU A 82 17.40 -1.89 4.88
N ALA A 83 16.86 -2.69 3.96
CA ALA A 83 17.06 -2.49 2.52
C ALA A 83 16.47 -1.16 2.05
N PHE A 84 15.31 -0.77 2.59
CA PHE A 84 14.70 0.51 2.25
C PHE A 84 15.62 1.69 2.59
N TRP A 85 16.09 1.77 3.84
CA TRP A 85 16.96 2.87 4.27
C TRP A 85 18.33 2.85 3.59
N LYS A 86 18.91 1.67 3.35
CA LYS A 86 20.15 1.54 2.59
C LYS A 86 19.96 2.00 1.15
N GLY A 87 18.85 1.63 0.51
CA GLY A 87 18.46 2.06 -0.83
C GLY A 87 18.32 3.58 -0.93
N LEU A 88 17.65 4.22 0.04
CA LEU A 88 17.53 5.69 0.05
C LEU A 88 18.87 6.40 0.16
N ARG A 89 19.78 5.91 1.01
CA ARG A 89 21.14 6.47 1.13
C ARG A 89 21.93 6.33 -0.17
N GLN A 90 21.87 5.16 -0.80
CA GLN A 90 22.56 4.90 -2.06
C GLN A 90 21.99 5.75 -3.21
N TYR A 91 20.66 5.84 -3.31
CA TYR A 91 19.97 6.67 -4.28
C TYR A 91 20.37 8.14 -4.12
N TYR A 92 20.34 8.68 -2.90
CA TYR A 92 20.78 10.04 -2.64
C TYR A 92 22.26 10.25 -3.02
N ALA A 93 23.16 9.35 -2.61
CA ALA A 93 24.57 9.48 -2.90
C ALA A 93 24.90 9.50 -4.41
N GLN A 94 24.15 8.73 -5.20
CA GLN A 94 24.33 8.60 -6.65
C GLN A 94 23.73 9.76 -7.45
N PHE A 95 22.60 10.32 -6.98
CA PHE A 95 21.81 11.31 -7.73
C PHE A 95 21.79 12.72 -7.10
N GLN A 96 22.47 12.94 -5.97
CA GLN A 96 22.62 14.28 -5.39
C GLN A 96 23.17 15.28 -6.43
N GLY A 97 22.49 16.42 -6.57
CA GLY A 97 22.84 17.46 -7.55
C GLY A 97 22.57 17.10 -9.01
N ARG A 98 21.82 16.02 -9.29
CA ARG A 98 21.52 15.52 -10.64
C ARG A 98 20.04 15.16 -10.78
N ASN A 99 19.60 14.95 -12.02
CA ASN A 99 18.28 14.42 -12.32
C ASN A 99 18.26 12.89 -12.16
N ALA A 100 17.14 12.35 -11.70
CA ALA A 100 16.88 10.92 -11.62
C ALA A 100 15.53 10.58 -12.26
N LEU A 101 15.46 9.42 -12.89
CA LEU A 101 14.23 8.82 -13.42
C LEU A 101 13.64 7.84 -12.40
N THR A 102 12.37 7.49 -12.60
CA THR A 102 11.71 6.44 -11.81
C THR A 102 12.47 5.12 -11.90
N SER A 103 12.98 4.79 -13.09
CA SER A 103 13.75 3.57 -13.34
C SER A 103 15.07 3.55 -12.58
N ASP A 104 15.70 4.71 -12.38
CA ASP A 104 16.93 4.82 -11.60
C ASP A 104 16.68 4.49 -10.12
N PHE A 105 15.60 5.04 -9.55
CA PHE A 105 15.21 4.72 -8.19
C PHE A 105 14.82 3.24 -8.03
N GLN A 106 14.04 2.69 -8.97
CA GLN A 106 13.71 1.26 -8.99
C GLN A 106 14.98 0.42 -8.98
N HIS A 107 15.93 0.70 -9.87
CA HIS A 107 17.17 -0.08 -9.98
C HIS A 107 18.00 -0.07 -8.69
N VAL A 108 18.14 1.10 -8.05
CA VAL A 108 18.85 1.17 -6.76
C VAL A 108 18.18 0.30 -5.69
N MET A 109 16.84 0.32 -5.63
CA MET A 109 16.10 -0.47 -4.66
C MET A 109 16.20 -1.98 -4.94
N GLU A 110 16.17 -2.39 -6.20
CA GLU A 110 16.39 -3.78 -6.63
C GLU A 110 17.81 -4.25 -6.27
N GLN A 111 18.83 -3.43 -6.56
CA GLN A 111 20.22 -3.75 -6.23
C GLN A 111 20.44 -3.95 -4.72
N VAL A 112 19.81 -3.13 -3.89
CA VAL A 112 19.99 -3.18 -2.44
C VAL A 112 19.17 -4.29 -1.80
N SER A 113 17.95 -4.51 -2.27
CA SER A 113 17.03 -5.50 -1.71
C SER A 113 17.24 -6.92 -2.25
N GLY A 114 17.83 -7.07 -3.44
CA GLY A 114 17.91 -8.33 -4.17
C GLY A 114 16.57 -8.82 -4.72
N GLN A 115 15.51 -8.01 -4.64
CA GLN A 115 14.18 -8.34 -5.15
C GLN A 115 13.97 -7.76 -6.56
N ASP A 116 13.22 -8.46 -7.42
CA ASP A 116 12.67 -7.89 -8.65
C ASP A 116 11.44 -7.03 -8.29
N LEU A 117 11.52 -5.72 -8.57
CA LEU A 117 10.48 -4.76 -8.24
C LEU A 117 9.69 -4.33 -9.49
N SER A 118 9.89 -4.99 -10.63
CA SER A 118 9.20 -4.67 -11.90
C SER A 118 7.69 -4.69 -11.74
N ALA A 119 7.13 -5.75 -11.15
CA ALA A 119 5.68 -5.84 -10.92
C ALA A 119 5.17 -4.75 -9.96
N PHE A 120 5.94 -4.45 -8.91
CA PHE A 120 5.61 -3.42 -7.93
C PHE A 120 5.53 -2.04 -8.58
N PHE A 121 6.57 -1.62 -9.30
CA PHE A 121 6.59 -0.32 -9.97
C PHE A 121 5.56 -0.25 -11.10
N GLN A 122 5.39 -1.33 -11.86
CA GLN A 122 4.39 -1.39 -12.93
C GLN A 122 2.98 -1.13 -12.39
N GLN A 123 2.58 -1.82 -11.33
CA GLN A 123 1.21 -1.69 -10.83
C GLN A 123 0.98 -0.40 -10.03
N TRP A 124 1.97 0.10 -9.30
CA TRP A 124 1.78 1.22 -8.37
C TRP A 124 2.15 2.58 -8.95
N ILE A 125 3.15 2.66 -9.83
CA ILE A 125 3.64 3.90 -10.43
C ILE A 125 3.10 4.10 -11.85
N PHE A 126 3.22 3.07 -12.70
CA PHE A 126 2.95 3.18 -14.14
C PHE A 126 1.52 2.82 -14.54
N ARG A 127 0.75 2.21 -13.64
CA ARG A 127 -0.67 1.88 -13.85
C ARG A 127 -1.59 2.77 -13.01
N ALA A 128 -2.67 3.25 -13.64
CA ALA A 128 -3.73 3.97 -12.95
C ALA A 128 -4.51 3.03 -12.01
N GLY A 129 -5.02 3.57 -10.91
CA GLY A 129 -5.89 2.84 -9.99
C GLY A 129 -5.20 2.26 -8.76
N HIS A 130 -5.94 1.38 -8.09
CA HIS A 130 -5.62 0.72 -6.83
C HIS A 130 -6.54 -0.53 -6.69
N PRO A 131 -6.20 -1.50 -5.83
CA PRO A 131 -7.07 -2.63 -5.50
C PRO A 131 -8.41 -2.15 -4.90
N GLN A 132 -9.52 -2.71 -5.39
CA GLN A 132 -10.85 -2.57 -4.81
C GLN A 132 -11.26 -3.94 -4.25
N LEU A 133 -11.31 -4.06 -2.93
CA LEU A 133 -11.45 -5.33 -2.23
C LEU A 133 -12.87 -5.55 -1.71
N GLU A 134 -13.42 -6.71 -1.99
CA GLU A 134 -14.57 -7.26 -1.28
C GLU A 134 -14.08 -8.44 -0.43
N ALA A 135 -14.18 -8.31 0.89
CA ALA A 135 -13.85 -9.41 1.80
C ALA A 135 -15.10 -10.01 2.43
N LYS A 136 -15.18 -11.33 2.42
CA LYS A 136 -16.18 -12.12 3.13
C LYS A 136 -15.48 -13.06 4.08
N TRP A 137 -16.00 -13.18 5.30
CA TRP A 137 -15.45 -14.12 6.26
C TRP A 137 -16.52 -14.79 7.10
N ALA A 138 -16.18 -15.97 7.59
CA ALA A 138 -16.99 -16.74 8.53
C ALA A 138 -16.09 -17.45 9.53
N TYR A 139 -16.51 -17.50 10.79
CA TYR A 139 -15.82 -18.27 11.83
C TYR A 139 -16.57 -19.58 12.10
N GLN A 140 -15.84 -20.69 12.17
CA GLN A 140 -16.38 -22.00 12.52
C GLN A 140 -15.33 -22.86 13.24
N LYS A 141 -15.61 -23.24 14.49
CA LYS A 141 -14.82 -24.24 15.25
C LYS A 141 -13.30 -23.98 15.24
N GLY A 142 -12.87 -22.78 15.64
CA GLY A 142 -11.44 -22.44 15.71
C GLY A 142 -10.82 -22.04 14.37
N GLN A 143 -11.62 -21.90 13.31
CA GLN A 143 -11.14 -21.55 11.98
C GLN A 143 -11.88 -20.32 11.44
N LEU A 144 -11.12 -19.42 10.83
CA LEU A 144 -11.62 -18.28 10.08
C LEU A 144 -11.49 -18.56 8.59
N LYS A 145 -12.62 -18.78 7.93
CA LYS A 145 -12.70 -18.92 6.47
C LYS A 145 -12.80 -17.54 5.85
N LEU A 146 -11.88 -17.21 4.97
CA LEU A 146 -11.75 -15.88 4.35
C LEU A 146 -11.79 -16.00 2.83
N SER A 147 -12.60 -15.16 2.20
CA SER A 147 -12.62 -14.92 0.77
C SER A 147 -12.37 -13.43 0.50
N ILE A 148 -11.37 -13.11 -0.32
CA ILE A 148 -11.07 -11.74 -0.75
C ILE A 148 -11.13 -11.70 -2.27
N ARG A 149 -11.91 -10.76 -2.82
CA ARG A 149 -12.02 -10.54 -4.26
C ARG A 149 -11.56 -9.15 -4.64
N GLN A 150 -10.83 -9.07 -5.73
CA GLN A 150 -10.48 -7.82 -6.42
C GLN A 150 -11.55 -7.52 -7.47
N VAL A 151 -12.27 -6.40 -7.32
CA VAL A 151 -13.42 -6.04 -8.18
C VAL A 151 -13.18 -4.86 -9.10
N GLN A 152 -11.98 -4.26 -9.06
CA GLN A 152 -11.59 -3.23 -10.01
C GLN A 152 -11.51 -3.78 -11.44
N LYS A 153 -11.61 -2.88 -12.44
CA LYS A 153 -11.34 -3.22 -13.84
C LYS A 153 -9.85 -3.40 -14.10
N GLY A 154 -9.50 -4.34 -14.97
CA GLY A 154 -8.12 -4.62 -15.40
C GLY A 154 -7.46 -5.72 -14.58
N GLU A 155 -6.15 -5.88 -14.77
CA GLU A 155 -5.36 -6.94 -14.14
C GLU A 155 -5.35 -6.82 -12.60
N PRO A 156 -5.40 -7.95 -11.87
CA PRO A 156 -5.29 -7.94 -10.41
C PRO A 156 -3.97 -7.31 -9.96
N PHE A 157 -3.99 -6.69 -8.79
CA PHE A 157 -2.78 -6.22 -8.12
C PHE A 157 -2.20 -7.37 -7.28
N GLN A 158 -0.88 -7.36 -7.10
CA GLN A 158 -0.17 -8.32 -6.26
C GLN A 158 0.39 -7.62 -5.02
N PHE A 159 0.12 -8.13 -3.82
CA PHE A 159 0.58 -7.50 -2.57
C PHE A 159 0.37 -8.41 -1.34
N PRO A 160 1.19 -8.26 -0.29
CA PRO A 160 0.89 -8.79 1.03
C PRO A 160 -0.23 -7.97 1.69
N LEU A 161 -1.23 -8.65 2.25
CA LEU A 161 -2.32 -8.03 3.01
C LEU A 161 -2.27 -8.50 4.46
N GLY A 162 -2.17 -7.55 5.38
CA GLY A 162 -2.35 -7.83 6.81
C GLY A 162 -3.82 -8.04 7.13
N ILE A 163 -4.13 -8.99 8.00
CA ILE A 163 -5.49 -9.29 8.47
C ILE A 163 -5.43 -9.44 9.98
N GLU A 164 -6.36 -8.85 10.70
CA GLU A 164 -6.50 -9.01 12.15
C GLU A 164 -7.93 -9.42 12.50
N ALA A 165 -8.07 -10.52 13.22
CA ALA A 165 -9.33 -10.94 13.85
C ALA A 165 -9.37 -10.44 15.30
N LYS A 166 -10.55 -10.01 15.75
CA LYS A 166 -10.79 -9.63 17.14
C LYS A 166 -11.95 -10.42 17.74
N GLY A 167 -11.78 -10.84 18.99
CA GLY A 167 -12.79 -11.54 19.78
C GLY A 167 -13.57 -10.60 20.72
N PRO A 168 -14.64 -11.09 21.33
CA PRO A 168 -15.50 -10.28 22.21
C PRO A 168 -14.80 -9.85 23.51
N ASP A 169 -13.79 -10.59 23.96
CA ASP A 169 -13.09 -10.33 25.22
C ASP A 169 -11.73 -9.63 25.00
N GLY A 170 -11.58 -8.95 23.85
CA GLY A 170 -10.35 -8.23 23.51
C GLY A 170 -9.22 -9.11 22.98
N GLN A 171 -9.47 -10.39 22.68
CA GLN A 171 -8.48 -11.23 22.01
C GLN A 171 -8.20 -10.67 20.60
N THR A 172 -6.94 -10.71 20.17
CA THR A 172 -6.55 -10.38 18.80
C THR A 172 -5.62 -11.42 18.21
N GLN A 173 -5.71 -11.64 16.90
CA GLN A 173 -4.74 -12.44 16.17
C GLN A 173 -4.57 -11.88 14.76
N GLY A 174 -3.31 -11.77 14.33
CA GLY A 174 -2.93 -11.22 13.03
C GLY A 174 -2.30 -12.26 12.11
N TRP A 175 -2.53 -12.09 10.80
CA TRP A 175 -1.89 -12.85 9.73
C TRP A 175 -1.48 -11.91 8.59
N THR A 176 -0.56 -12.36 7.75
CA THR A 176 -0.34 -11.79 6.42
C THR A 176 -0.66 -12.83 5.37
N VAL A 177 -1.48 -12.47 4.38
CA VAL A 177 -1.80 -13.31 3.23
C VAL A 177 -1.29 -12.65 1.96
N GLU A 178 -0.77 -13.46 1.04
CA GLU A 178 -0.34 -12.98 -0.27
C GLU A 178 -1.52 -12.95 -1.25
N ILE A 179 -1.84 -11.77 -1.76
CA ILE A 179 -2.81 -11.61 -2.84
C ILE A 179 -2.03 -11.61 -4.15
N ASN A 180 -2.20 -12.66 -4.95
CA ASN A 180 -1.51 -12.84 -6.25
C ASN A 180 -2.47 -13.03 -7.43
N SER A 181 -3.77 -13.07 -7.18
CA SER A 181 -4.81 -13.25 -8.20
C SER A 181 -6.06 -12.43 -7.88
N SER A 182 -7.10 -12.53 -8.72
CA SER A 182 -8.35 -11.80 -8.54
C SER A 182 -9.18 -12.29 -7.36
N THR A 183 -8.96 -13.52 -6.89
CA THR A 183 -9.67 -14.10 -5.73
C THR A 183 -8.70 -14.89 -4.85
N LEU A 184 -8.72 -14.62 -3.55
CA LEU A 184 -8.08 -15.47 -2.54
C LEU A 184 -9.17 -16.16 -1.72
N GLU A 185 -9.08 -17.48 -1.57
CA GLU A 185 -9.81 -18.23 -0.57
C GLU A 185 -8.82 -18.93 0.36
N THR A 186 -8.96 -18.73 1.67
CA THR A 186 -8.05 -19.32 2.65
C THR A 186 -8.77 -19.60 3.97
N THR A 187 -8.16 -20.44 4.79
CA THR A 187 -8.59 -20.71 6.16
C THR A 187 -7.44 -20.40 7.11
N LEU A 188 -7.73 -19.65 8.17
CA LEU A 188 -6.76 -19.21 9.18
C LEU A 188 -7.16 -19.80 10.54
N ASP A 189 -6.19 -20.37 11.26
CA ASP A 189 -6.42 -20.89 12.61
C ASP A 189 -6.60 -19.75 13.61
N CYS A 190 -7.78 -19.66 14.21
CA CYS A 190 -8.20 -18.60 15.13
C CYS A 190 -8.77 -19.25 16.40
N PRO A 191 -8.04 -19.29 17.54
CA PRO A 191 -8.40 -20.08 18.72
C PRO A 191 -9.57 -19.49 19.52
N PHE A 192 -10.06 -18.32 19.13
CA PHE A 192 -11.21 -17.66 19.75
C PHE A 192 -12.27 -17.33 18.71
N GLU A 193 -13.50 -17.14 19.18
CA GLU A 193 -14.63 -16.73 18.36
C GLU A 193 -14.44 -15.30 17.83
N ALA A 194 -13.98 -15.17 16.58
CA ALA A 194 -13.82 -13.88 15.94
C ALA A 194 -15.18 -13.20 15.72
N THR A 195 -15.30 -11.96 16.16
CA THR A 195 -16.48 -11.09 16.01
C THR A 195 -16.24 -9.94 15.04
N GLU A 196 -14.98 -9.56 14.83
CA GLU A 196 -14.57 -8.52 13.89
C GLU A 196 -13.36 -9.00 13.08
N LEU A 197 -13.30 -8.56 11.82
CA LEU A 197 -12.14 -8.75 10.95
C LEU A 197 -11.72 -7.40 10.37
N VAL A 198 -10.46 -7.03 10.57
CA VAL A 198 -9.87 -5.79 10.08
C VAL A 198 -8.87 -6.14 8.97
N LEU A 199 -9.08 -5.54 7.79
CA LEU A 199 -8.08 -5.59 6.72
C LEU A 199 -7.07 -4.46 6.91
N ASP A 200 -5.80 -4.80 6.78
CA ASP A 200 -4.67 -3.88 6.86
C ASP A 200 -4.70 -3.00 8.12
N PRO A 201 -4.69 -3.60 9.33
CA PRO A 201 -4.85 -2.87 10.60
C PRO A 201 -3.83 -1.72 10.76
N ASP A 202 -2.61 -1.94 10.26
CA ASP A 202 -1.51 -0.97 10.34
C ASP A 202 -1.46 0.03 9.17
N THR A 203 -2.42 -0.02 8.24
CA THR A 203 -2.52 0.92 7.10
C THR A 203 -1.28 0.90 6.19
N TRP A 204 -0.78 -0.28 5.86
CA TRP A 204 0.34 -0.44 4.93
C TRP A 204 -0.07 -0.39 3.46
N LEU A 205 -1.34 -0.67 3.13
CA LEU A 205 -1.81 -0.84 1.76
C LEU A 205 -2.73 0.30 1.30
N LEU A 206 -2.47 0.79 0.08
CA LEU A 206 -3.38 1.65 -0.65
C LEU A 206 -4.46 0.79 -1.32
N PHE A 207 -5.64 0.68 -0.69
CA PHE A 207 -6.81 0.00 -1.27
C PHE A 207 -8.10 0.73 -0.89
N SER A 208 -9.19 0.42 -1.60
CA SER A 208 -10.55 0.67 -1.13
C SER A 208 -11.26 -0.66 -0.97
N GLY A 209 -12.24 -0.76 -0.08
CA GLY A 209 -12.96 -2.00 0.10
C GLY A 209 -13.84 -2.03 1.33
N GLU A 210 -14.63 -3.09 1.42
CA GLU A 210 -15.55 -3.37 2.50
C GLU A 210 -15.34 -4.78 3.03
N VAL A 211 -15.57 -4.95 4.33
CA VAL A 211 -15.52 -6.25 5.00
C VAL A 211 -16.94 -6.65 5.37
N LEU A 212 -17.41 -7.75 4.81
CA LEU A 212 -18.73 -8.30 5.05
C LEU A 212 -18.59 -9.56 5.91
N SER A 213 -19.21 -9.55 7.09
CA SER A 213 -19.37 -10.78 7.88
C SER A 213 -20.53 -11.60 7.30
N ALA A 214 -20.32 -12.91 7.15
CA ALA A 214 -21.44 -13.81 6.97
C ALA A 214 -22.27 -13.79 8.25
N LYS A 215 -23.51 -13.29 8.19
CA LYS A 215 -24.45 -13.47 9.30
C LYS A 215 -24.57 -14.97 9.56
N ARG A 216 -24.44 -15.35 10.84
CA ARG A 216 -24.65 -16.72 11.31
C ARG A 216 -26.03 -17.23 10.93
#